data_AF-A0A1J4KLL2-F1
#
_entry.id   AF-A0A1J4KLL2-F1
#
_cell.length_a   1.000
_cell.length_b   1.000
_cell.length_c   1.000
_cell.angle_alpha   90.00
_cell.angle_beta   90.00
_cell.angle_gamma   90.00
#
_symmetry.space_group_name_H-M   'P 1'
#
loop_
_entity.id
_entity.type
_entity.pdbx_description
1 polymer ?
#
loop_
_entity_poly.entity_id
_entity_poly.type
_entity_poly.pdbx_seq_one_letter_code
_entity_poly.pdbx_strand_id
1 'polypeptide(L)'
;MKNRVPFKKPPPSQYKKPEFYWRGGNTYREQEFITDEYKKALMEYRIAEQELRQVETEVAQASTTLNEREGYTTALAGFLDGDTDGFTEEVSLKQQLFQLESEIRHDEDELEKIQAVHNPAVASGLQKEKAYYLIEIQRGTKSICLAEEESTRAKEQLAACTVNSRYRQALQLEYQLDKLQRKKKFLRSLVTRTKNEFDNTKPAQTLATNEARTERSMYQEGIELKMALGRAEEKQQRRMQKHANYLNFLIDQIEELNVRMSEIGLEDQIVETEPLRDKYFGDKNEEEDEDEERKPENEDKPESPKNEE
;
A
#
# COMPACT_ATOMS: atom_id res chain seq x y z
N MET A 1 -36.87 35.65 3.75
CA MET A 1 -37.13 35.97 5.17
C MET A 1 -36.37 34.98 6.04
N LYS A 2 -35.24 35.39 6.64
CA LYS A 2 -34.43 34.49 7.50
C LYS A 2 -34.94 34.62 8.94
N ASN A 3 -35.40 33.51 9.51
CA ASN A 3 -35.84 33.41 10.91
C ASN A 3 -34.69 33.84 11.84
N ARG A 4 -34.79 35.03 12.42
CA ARG A 4 -33.92 35.46 13.52
C ARG A 4 -34.31 34.64 14.75
N VAL A 5 -33.49 33.65 15.10
CA VAL A 5 -33.63 32.90 16.33
C VAL A 5 -33.54 33.92 17.49
N PRO A 6 -34.51 33.97 18.42
CA PRO A 6 -34.46 34.94 19.50
C PRO A 6 -33.30 34.57 20.43
N PHE A 7 -32.40 35.51 20.67
CA PHE A 7 -31.40 35.39 21.72
C PHE A 7 -32.09 34.96 23.01
N LYS A 8 -31.64 33.86 23.63
CA LYS A 8 -32.15 33.39 24.91
C LYS A 8 -32.05 34.55 25.91
N LYS A 9 -33.20 35.13 26.29
CA LYS A 9 -33.25 36.13 27.35
C LYS A 9 -32.76 35.44 28.63
N PRO A 10 -31.72 35.97 29.30
CA PRO A 10 -31.29 35.41 30.57
C PRO A 10 -32.45 35.49 31.56
N PRO A 11 -32.65 34.47 32.42
CA PRO A 11 -33.71 34.46 33.40
C PRO A 11 -33.59 35.69 34.32
N PRO A 12 -34.70 36.39 34.62
CA PRO A 12 -34.66 37.53 35.52
C PRO A 12 -34.24 37.07 36.92
N SER A 13 -33.33 37.84 37.52
CA SER A 13 -32.92 37.80 38.94
C SER A 13 -32.13 36.59 39.46
N GLN A 14 -31.25 35.98 38.66
CA GLN A 14 -30.08 35.32 39.26
C GLN A 14 -28.99 36.38 39.47
N TYR A 15 -28.81 36.81 40.73
CA TYR A 15 -27.67 37.61 41.13
C TYR A 15 -26.41 36.79 40.83
N LYS A 16 -25.76 37.05 39.68
CA LYS A 16 -24.48 36.42 39.37
C LYS A 16 -23.50 36.91 40.42
N LYS A 17 -23.03 35.99 41.26
CA LYS A 17 -21.97 36.27 42.22
C LYS A 17 -20.80 36.84 41.41
N PRO A 18 -20.25 38.01 41.76
CA PRO A 18 -19.11 38.56 41.04
C PRO A 18 -18.00 37.51 41.05
N GLU A 19 -17.48 37.19 39.87
CA GLU A 19 -16.40 36.22 39.74
C GLU A 19 -15.21 36.72 40.56
N PHE A 20 -14.86 35.97 41.59
CA PHE A 20 -13.73 36.29 42.44
C PHE A 20 -12.46 35.92 41.69
N TYR A 21 -11.67 36.93 41.34
CA TYR A 21 -10.31 36.76 40.85
C TYR A 21 -9.32 37.20 41.93
N TRP A 22 -8.17 36.53 41.98
CA TRP A 22 -7.13 36.80 42.98
C TRP A 22 -6.63 38.24 42.83
N ARG A 23 -6.69 39.02 43.91
CA ARG A 23 -6.15 40.39 44.00
C ARG A 23 -4.81 40.37 44.70
N GLY A 24 -3.89 41.24 44.27
CA GLY A 24 -2.55 41.34 44.84
C GLY A 24 -1.41 41.19 43.82
N GLY A 25 -1.71 41.35 42.53
CA GLY A 25 -0.70 41.43 41.47
C GLY A 25 -0.46 42.88 40.99
N ASN A 26 0.18 43.01 39.83
CA ASN A 26 0.38 44.27 39.13
C ASN A 26 -0.98 44.93 38.79
N THR A 27 -1.19 46.16 39.27
CA THR A 27 -2.43 46.95 39.11
C THR A 27 -2.88 47.11 37.65
N TYR A 28 -1.94 47.16 36.71
CA TYR A 28 -2.22 47.29 35.28
C TYR A 28 -2.82 46.04 34.62
N ARG A 29 -2.79 44.88 35.30
CA ARG A 29 -3.38 43.62 34.81
C ARG A 29 -4.70 43.29 35.47
N GLU A 30 -5.17 44.12 36.38
CA GLU A 30 -6.46 43.90 37.04
C GLU A 30 -7.61 44.15 36.05
N GLN A 31 -8.63 43.30 36.13
CA GLN A 31 -9.77 43.36 35.21
C GLN A 31 -10.48 44.72 35.28
N GLU A 32 -10.59 45.32 36.46
CA GLU A 32 -11.16 46.66 36.65
C GLU A 32 -10.40 47.74 35.88
N PHE A 33 -9.07 47.76 36.01
CA PHE A 33 -8.21 48.71 35.30
C PHE A 33 -8.37 48.56 33.79
N ILE A 34 -8.35 47.33 33.28
CA ILE A 34 -8.56 47.03 31.86
C ILE A 34 -9.95 47.50 31.40
N THR A 35 -11.00 47.25 32.20
CA THR A 35 -12.36 47.67 31.84
C THR A 35 -12.54 49.18 31.86
N ASP A 36 -11.86 49.89 32.76
CA ASP A 36 -11.96 51.34 32.86
C ASP A 36 -11.12 52.04 31.78
N GLU A 37 -9.92 51.54 31.48
CA GLU A 37 -9.14 51.99 30.31
C GLU A 37 -9.89 51.72 29.00
N TYR A 38 -10.55 50.56 28.88
CA TYR A 38 -11.39 50.27 27.71
C TYR A 38 -12.55 51.26 27.56
N LYS A 39 -13.26 51.60 28.65
CA LYS A 39 -14.33 52.62 28.61
C LYS A 39 -13.78 54.00 28.24
N LYS A 40 -12.61 54.37 28.76
CA LYS A 40 -11.94 55.64 28.46
C LYS A 40 -11.56 55.72 26.98
N ALA A 41 -10.89 54.69 26.45
CA ALA A 41 -10.57 54.59 25.04
C ALA A 41 -11.81 54.62 24.14
N LEU A 42 -12.92 54.00 24.58
CA LEU A 42 -14.18 54.00 23.83
C LEU A 42 -14.85 55.38 23.82
N MET A 43 -14.70 56.17 24.88
CA MET A 43 -15.14 57.57 24.90
C MET A 43 -14.27 58.44 23.99
N GLU A 44 -12.95 58.30 24.06
CA GLU A 44 -12.00 59.02 23.19
C GLU A 44 -12.26 58.70 21.71
N TYR A 45 -12.51 57.43 21.38
CA TYR A 45 -12.90 57.01 20.02
C TYR A 45 -14.17 57.71 19.53
N ARG A 46 -15.20 57.81 20.38
CA ARG A 46 -16.45 58.49 20.01
C ARG A 46 -16.26 60.00 19.81
N ILE A 47 -15.39 60.63 20.59
CA ILE A 47 -15.07 62.05 20.43
C ILE A 47 -14.33 62.23 19.09
N ALA A 48 -13.33 61.42 18.81
CA ALA A 48 -12.60 61.46 17.54
C ALA A 48 -13.51 61.19 16.33
N GLU A 49 -14.48 60.29 16.45
CA GLU A 49 -15.47 60.03 15.38
C GLU A 49 -16.37 61.25 15.13
N GLN A 50 -16.73 62.00 16.17
CA GLN A 50 -17.49 63.23 16.04
C GLN A 50 -16.64 64.36 15.43
N GLU A 51 -15.39 64.50 15.84
CA GLU A 51 -14.44 65.47 15.29
C GLU A 51 -14.19 65.19 13.80
N LEU A 52 -14.00 63.93 13.41
CA LEU A 52 -13.84 63.54 12.01
C LEU A 52 -15.05 63.95 11.16
N ARG A 53 -16.28 63.70 11.64
CA ARG A 53 -17.50 64.14 10.95
C ARG A 53 -17.58 65.67 10.82
N GLN A 54 -17.14 66.41 11.83
CA GLN A 54 -17.11 67.87 11.75
C GLN A 54 -16.13 68.35 10.68
N VAL A 55 -14.91 67.81 10.68
CA VAL A 55 -13.90 68.13 9.67
C VAL A 55 -14.38 67.77 8.26
N GLU A 56 -15.02 66.62 8.07
CA GLU A 56 -15.63 66.24 6.79
C GLU A 56 -16.66 67.27 6.32
N THR A 57 -17.50 67.78 7.23
CA THR A 57 -18.50 68.80 6.90
C THR A 57 -17.86 70.15 6.57
N GLU A 58 -16.79 70.53 7.27
CA GLU A 58 -16.03 71.76 6.99
C GLU A 58 -15.33 71.68 5.64
N VAL A 59 -14.71 70.53 5.31
CA VAL A 59 -14.09 70.29 4.01
C VAL A 59 -15.14 70.33 2.89
N ALA A 60 -16.31 69.72 3.11
CA ALA A 60 -17.40 69.78 2.14
C ALA A 60 -17.84 71.24 1.90
N GLN A 61 -18.04 72.05 2.95
CA GLN A 61 -18.40 73.46 2.82
C GLN A 61 -17.29 74.30 2.16
N ALA A 62 -16.02 74.05 2.50
CA ALA A 62 -14.88 74.69 1.87
C ALA A 62 -14.81 74.33 0.37
N SER A 63 -15.08 73.09 0.01
CA SER A 63 -15.10 72.66 -1.39
C SER A 63 -16.23 73.32 -2.19
N THR A 64 -17.43 73.48 -1.60
CA THR A 64 -18.54 74.16 -2.28
C THR A 64 -18.25 75.65 -2.48
N THR A 65 -17.71 76.32 -1.46
CA THR A 65 -17.35 77.74 -1.57
C THR A 65 -16.19 77.98 -2.54
N LEU A 66 -15.25 77.04 -2.61
CA LEU A 66 -14.19 77.07 -3.63
C LEU A 66 -14.78 76.91 -5.04
N ASN A 67 -15.63 75.92 -5.28
CA ASN A 67 -16.29 75.71 -6.58
C ASN A 67 -17.10 76.93 -7.04
N GLU A 68 -17.81 77.59 -6.12
CA GLU A 68 -18.54 78.82 -6.43
C GLU A 68 -17.58 79.95 -6.84
N ARG A 69 -16.51 80.15 -6.06
CA ARG A 69 -15.49 81.17 -6.37
C ARG A 69 -14.74 80.86 -7.66
N GLU A 70 -14.43 79.61 -7.94
CA GLU A 70 -13.84 79.17 -9.21
C GLU A 70 -14.78 79.45 -10.38
N GLY A 71 -16.08 79.17 -10.23
CA GLY A 71 -17.08 79.51 -11.25
C GLY A 71 -17.12 81.00 -11.57
N TYR A 72 -17.09 81.86 -10.54
CA TYR A 72 -16.99 83.31 -10.72
C TYR A 72 -15.66 83.75 -11.30
N THR A 73 -14.54 83.18 -10.86
CA THR A 73 -13.20 83.52 -11.35
C THR A 73 -13.02 83.11 -12.80
N THR A 74 -13.55 81.94 -13.19
CA THR A 74 -13.56 81.46 -14.58
C THR A 74 -14.43 82.35 -15.47
N ALA A 75 -15.61 82.78 -14.98
CA ALA A 75 -16.48 83.70 -15.71
C ALA A 75 -15.88 85.11 -15.82
N LEU A 76 -15.18 85.59 -14.79
CA LEU A 76 -14.53 86.90 -14.77
C LEU A 76 -13.25 86.91 -15.64
N ALA A 77 -12.46 85.84 -15.60
CA ALA A 77 -11.28 85.65 -16.45
C ALA A 77 -11.67 85.60 -17.94
N GLY A 78 -12.76 84.90 -18.29
CA GLY A 78 -13.31 84.91 -19.65
C GLY A 78 -13.85 86.28 -20.10
N PHE A 79 -14.01 87.24 -19.19
CA PHE A 79 -14.48 88.60 -19.48
C PHE A 79 -13.34 89.64 -19.49
N LEU A 80 -12.21 89.38 -18.81
CA LEU A 80 -11.15 90.38 -18.57
C LEU A 80 -9.91 90.31 -19.48
N ASP A 81 -9.59 89.18 -20.14
CA ASP A 81 -8.37 89.07 -20.97
C ASP A 81 -8.64 88.15 -22.20
N GLY A 82 -8.24 88.44 -23.44
CA GLY A 82 -7.19 89.35 -23.91
C GLY A 82 -5.86 88.61 -24.09
N ASP A 83 -5.33 88.08 -22.98
CA ASP A 83 -4.16 87.20 -22.92
C ASP A 83 -4.59 85.76 -22.59
N THR A 84 -4.60 84.93 -23.63
CA THR A 84 -5.17 83.57 -23.63
C THR A 84 -4.24 82.48 -23.08
N ASP A 85 -2.98 82.80 -22.78
CA ASP A 85 -1.95 81.79 -22.52
C ASP A 85 -2.02 81.24 -21.08
N GLY A 86 -2.14 82.10 -20.07
CA GLY A 86 -2.27 81.65 -18.68
C GLY A 86 -3.57 80.88 -18.38
N PHE A 87 -4.66 81.25 -19.05
CA PHE A 87 -5.95 80.56 -18.93
C PHE A 87 -5.94 79.18 -19.61
N THR A 88 -5.32 79.07 -20.80
CA THR A 88 -5.20 77.78 -21.49
C THR A 88 -4.27 76.83 -20.73
N GLU A 89 -3.19 77.33 -20.13
CA GLU A 89 -2.34 76.57 -19.21
C GLU A 89 -3.13 76.11 -17.97
N GLU A 90 -3.88 77.00 -17.31
CA GLU A 90 -4.70 76.66 -16.15
C GLU A 90 -5.76 75.58 -16.47
N VAL A 91 -6.44 75.70 -17.61
CA VAL A 91 -7.43 74.71 -18.06
C VAL A 91 -6.75 73.37 -18.38
N SER A 92 -5.56 73.39 -18.99
CA SER A 92 -4.80 72.17 -19.28
C SER A 92 -4.31 71.47 -18.01
N LEU A 93 -3.85 72.24 -17.01
CA LEU A 93 -3.45 71.74 -15.71
C LEU A 93 -4.64 71.16 -14.95
N LYS A 94 -5.82 71.81 -15.01
CA LYS A 94 -7.06 71.26 -14.43
C LYS A 94 -7.49 69.94 -15.07
N GLN A 95 -7.37 69.81 -16.39
CA GLN A 95 -7.62 68.54 -17.06
C GLN A 95 -6.65 67.44 -16.64
N GLN A 96 -5.36 67.75 -16.51
CA GLN A 96 -4.36 66.82 -16.01
C GLN A 96 -4.64 66.44 -14.54
N LEU A 97 -5.04 67.41 -13.71
CA LEU A 97 -5.42 67.18 -12.32
C LEU A 97 -6.61 66.22 -12.24
N PHE A 98 -7.64 66.42 -13.06
CA PHE A 98 -8.80 65.53 -13.12
C PHE A 98 -8.45 64.12 -13.60
N GLN A 99 -7.56 63.98 -14.59
CA GLN A 99 -7.07 62.68 -15.05
C GLN A 99 -6.30 61.96 -13.95
N LEU A 100 -5.37 62.66 -13.28
CA LEU A 100 -4.61 62.12 -12.16
C LEU A 100 -5.50 61.73 -10.99
N GLU A 101 -6.53 62.53 -10.65
CA GLU A 101 -7.50 62.17 -9.62
C GLU A 101 -8.31 60.92 -9.99
N SER A 102 -8.67 60.77 -11.26
CA SER A 102 -9.34 59.57 -11.74
C SER A 102 -8.43 58.34 -11.70
N GLU A 103 -7.15 58.48 -12.03
CA GLU A 103 -6.15 57.41 -11.94
C GLU A 103 -5.91 57.01 -10.47
N ILE A 104 -5.74 57.98 -9.57
CA ILE A 104 -5.58 57.73 -8.14
C ILE A 104 -6.77 56.95 -7.58
N ARG A 105 -8.00 57.35 -7.92
CA ARG A 105 -9.21 56.61 -7.48
C ARG A 105 -9.25 55.19 -8.03
N HIS A 106 -8.82 54.99 -9.27
CA HIS A 106 -8.77 53.66 -9.87
C HIS A 106 -7.76 52.76 -9.16
N ASP A 107 -6.56 53.29 -8.90
CA ASP A 107 -5.51 52.58 -8.19
C ASP A 107 -5.91 52.29 -6.74
N GLU A 108 -6.58 53.23 -6.05
CA GLU A 108 -7.13 53.03 -4.71
C GLU A 108 -8.17 51.90 -4.68
N ASP A 109 -9.09 51.85 -5.65
CA ASP A 109 -10.09 50.78 -5.80
C ASP A 109 -9.42 49.41 -6.05
N GLU A 110 -8.33 49.36 -6.80
CA GLU A 110 -7.55 48.12 -6.99
C GLU A 110 -6.82 47.70 -5.72
N LEU A 111 -6.22 48.66 -5.01
CA LEU A 111 -5.50 48.43 -3.76
C LEU A 111 -6.44 47.90 -2.67
N GLU A 112 -7.66 48.43 -2.57
CA GLU A 112 -8.68 47.93 -1.65
C GLU A 112 -9.09 46.48 -1.96
N LYS A 113 -9.28 46.14 -3.24
CA LYS A 113 -9.55 44.75 -3.66
C LYS A 113 -8.42 43.80 -3.31
N ILE A 114 -7.16 44.23 -3.51
CA ILE A 114 -5.99 43.41 -3.16
C ILE A 114 -5.87 43.26 -1.64
N GLN A 115 -6.06 44.33 -0.87
CA GLN A 115 -6.01 44.28 0.60
C GLN A 115 -7.12 43.41 1.20
N ALA A 116 -8.31 43.39 0.59
CA ALA A 116 -9.40 42.50 1.00
C ALA A 116 -9.02 41.01 0.89
N VAL A 117 -8.22 40.64 -0.11
CA VAL A 117 -7.67 39.28 -0.27
C VAL A 117 -6.46 39.05 0.64
N HIS A 118 -5.65 40.09 0.87
CA HIS A 118 -4.44 40.03 1.68
C HIS A 118 -4.71 40.12 3.19
N ASN A 119 -5.82 39.56 3.68
CA ASN A 119 -6.11 39.51 5.10
C ASN A 119 -5.01 38.71 5.83
N PRO A 120 -4.25 39.33 6.76
CA PRO A 120 -3.16 38.67 7.48
C PRO A 120 -3.61 37.40 8.22
N ALA A 121 -4.88 37.31 8.62
CA ALA A 121 -5.44 36.13 9.26
C ALA A 121 -5.52 34.93 8.29
N VAL A 122 -5.89 35.18 7.02
CA VAL A 122 -5.96 34.16 5.97
C VAL A 122 -4.55 33.71 5.61
N ALA A 123 -3.61 34.65 5.40
CA ALA A 123 -2.22 34.33 5.13
C ALA A 123 -1.56 33.51 6.26
N SER A 124 -1.82 33.87 7.52
CA SER A 124 -1.35 33.10 8.69
C SER A 124 -1.98 31.71 8.75
N GLY A 125 -3.27 31.57 8.40
CA GLY A 125 -3.95 30.29 8.27
C GLY A 125 -3.28 29.38 7.24
N LEU A 126 -3.08 29.89 6.02
CA LEU A 126 -2.38 29.16 4.95
C LEU A 126 -0.94 28.77 5.34
N GLN A 127 -0.20 29.64 6.04
CA GLN A 127 1.14 29.29 6.52
C GLN A 127 1.13 28.14 7.54
N LYS A 128 0.13 28.10 8.44
CA LYS A 128 -0.05 26.98 9.38
C LYS A 128 -0.39 25.69 8.66
N GLU A 129 -1.30 25.74 7.69
CA GLU A 129 -1.65 24.56 6.87
C GLU A 129 -0.45 24.06 6.07
N LYS A 130 0.32 24.96 5.44
CA LYS A 130 1.57 24.61 4.74
C LYS A 130 2.56 23.92 5.67
N ALA A 131 2.76 24.44 6.89
CA ALA A 131 3.63 23.81 7.87
C ALA A 131 3.11 22.43 8.30
N TYR A 132 1.80 22.28 8.49
CA TYR A 132 1.17 21.00 8.80
C TYR A 132 1.40 19.97 7.68
N TYR A 133 1.12 20.32 6.42
CA TYR A 133 1.35 19.41 5.29
C TYR A 133 2.82 19.04 5.13
N LEU A 134 3.74 19.96 5.38
CA LEU A 134 5.17 19.67 5.30
C LEU A 134 5.58 18.59 6.32
N ILE A 135 5.06 18.67 7.54
CA ILE A 135 5.29 17.67 8.58
C ILE A 135 4.69 16.32 8.18
N GLU A 136 3.48 16.32 7.61
CA GLU A 136 2.81 15.10 7.20
C GLU A 136 3.54 14.41 6.03
N ILE A 137 4.04 15.19 5.06
CA ILE A 137 4.90 14.68 3.99
C ILE A 137 6.16 14.05 4.57
N GLN A 138 6.85 14.73 5.50
CA GLN A 138 8.06 14.19 6.13
C GLN A 138 7.78 12.88 6.89
N ARG A 139 6.63 12.79 7.57
CA ARG A 139 6.19 11.55 8.24
C ARG A 139 5.91 10.44 7.22
N GLY A 140 5.20 10.75 6.15
CA GLY A 140 4.93 9.82 5.06
C GLY A 140 6.21 9.29 4.42
N THR A 141 7.15 10.18 4.06
CA THR A 141 8.45 9.81 3.51
C THR A 141 9.23 8.90 4.46
N LYS A 142 9.28 9.22 5.76
CA LYS A 142 9.94 8.38 6.75
C LYS A 142 9.29 7.00 6.87
N SER A 143 7.96 6.93 6.82
CA SER A 143 7.23 5.66 6.84
C SER A 143 7.53 4.81 5.61
N ILE A 144 7.68 5.42 4.43
CA ILE A 144 8.06 4.72 3.20
C ILE A 144 9.48 4.16 3.33
N CYS A 145 10.44 4.97 3.77
CA CYS A 145 11.82 4.48 3.96
C CYS A 145 11.90 3.32 4.96
N LEU A 146 11.16 3.40 6.07
CA LEU A 146 11.10 2.30 7.04
C LEU A 146 10.47 1.03 6.45
N ALA A 147 9.41 1.17 5.65
CA ALA A 147 8.78 0.02 4.98
C ALA A 147 9.72 -0.61 3.92
N GLU A 148 10.51 0.20 3.22
CA GLU A 148 11.54 -0.27 2.30
C GLU A 148 12.66 -1.02 3.04
N GLU A 149 13.14 -0.49 4.17
CA GLU A 149 14.12 -1.17 5.03
C GLU A 149 13.58 -2.48 5.63
N GLU A 150 12.31 -2.51 6.03
CA GLU A 150 11.66 -3.74 6.49
C GLU A 150 11.53 -4.77 5.37
N SER A 151 11.19 -4.31 4.15
CA SER A 151 11.11 -5.15 2.96
C SER A 151 12.47 -5.75 2.58
N THR A 152 13.55 -4.95 2.58
CA THR A 152 14.90 -5.46 2.32
C THR A 152 15.33 -6.45 3.39
N ARG A 153 15.08 -6.16 4.67
CA ARG A 153 15.37 -7.10 5.76
C ARG A 153 14.58 -8.40 5.64
N ALA A 154 13.31 -8.35 5.24
CA ALA A 154 12.50 -9.54 5.00
C ALA A 154 13.08 -10.38 3.85
N LYS A 155 13.50 -9.74 2.76
CA LYS A 155 14.19 -10.41 1.64
C LYS A 155 15.49 -11.08 2.08
N GLU A 156 16.31 -10.40 2.88
CA GLU A 156 17.55 -10.96 3.43
C GLU A 156 17.27 -12.17 4.34
N GLN A 157 16.23 -12.10 5.17
CA GLN A 157 15.83 -13.22 6.03
C GLN A 157 15.33 -14.41 5.21
N LEU A 158 14.52 -14.17 4.18
CA LEU A 158 14.07 -15.21 3.25
C LEU A 158 15.28 -15.86 2.56
N ALA A 159 16.22 -15.08 2.03
CA ALA A 159 17.45 -15.57 1.42
C ALA A 159 18.28 -16.42 2.41
N ALA A 160 18.43 -15.95 3.65
CA ALA A 160 19.16 -16.68 4.68
C ALA A 160 18.48 -18.02 5.03
N CYS A 161 17.14 -18.04 5.09
CA CYS A 161 16.37 -19.26 5.35
C CYS A 161 16.45 -20.27 4.20
N THR A 162 16.39 -19.81 2.95
CA THR A 162 16.42 -20.70 1.77
C THR A 162 17.79 -21.32 1.53
N VAL A 163 18.87 -20.61 1.85
CA VAL A 163 20.24 -21.13 1.75
C VAL A 163 20.66 -21.91 3.02
N ASN A 164 19.87 -21.82 4.10
CA ASN A 164 20.19 -22.48 5.36
C ASN A 164 20.40 -23.99 5.19
N SER A 165 21.57 -24.48 5.60
CA SER A 165 21.93 -25.89 5.52
C SER A 165 20.94 -26.79 6.26
N ARG A 166 20.38 -26.33 7.39
CA ARG A 166 19.38 -27.10 8.14
C ARG A 166 18.08 -27.29 7.35
N TYR A 167 17.64 -26.25 6.65
CA TYR A 167 16.44 -26.32 5.81
C TYR A 167 16.67 -27.29 4.64
N ARG A 168 17.82 -27.18 3.96
CA ARG A 168 18.20 -28.11 2.89
C ARG A 168 18.34 -29.55 3.35
N GLN A 169 18.92 -29.77 4.52
CA GLN A 169 19.00 -31.09 5.14
C GLN A 169 17.60 -31.65 5.46
N ALA A 170 16.68 -30.81 5.93
CA ALA A 170 15.31 -31.23 6.21
C ALA A 170 14.58 -31.73 4.93
N LEU A 171 14.68 -30.98 3.83
CA LEU A 171 14.13 -31.40 2.53
C LEU A 171 14.74 -32.72 2.04
N GLN A 172 16.06 -32.88 2.22
CA GLN A 172 16.72 -34.14 1.87
C GLN A 172 16.25 -35.31 2.74
N LEU A 173 16.04 -35.09 4.04
CA LEU A 173 15.51 -36.11 4.96
C LEU A 173 14.07 -36.49 4.63
N GLU A 174 13.25 -35.52 4.22
CA GLU A 174 11.88 -35.75 3.77
C GLU A 174 11.83 -36.67 2.54
N TYR A 175 12.68 -36.40 1.53
CA TYR A 175 12.82 -37.29 0.39
C TYR A 175 13.31 -38.69 0.78
N GLN A 176 14.28 -38.79 1.70
CA GLN A 176 14.75 -40.08 2.20
C GLN A 176 13.62 -40.85 2.90
N LEU A 177 12.77 -40.15 3.66
CA LEU A 177 11.62 -40.71 4.33
C LEU A 177 10.61 -41.26 3.32
N ASP A 178 10.23 -40.50 2.28
CA ASP A 178 9.33 -40.98 1.24
C ASP A 178 9.92 -42.21 0.51
N LYS A 179 11.21 -42.15 0.16
CA LYS A 179 11.93 -43.29 -0.42
C LYS A 179 11.86 -44.55 0.45
N LEU A 180 12.03 -44.41 1.77
CA LEU A 180 11.93 -45.52 2.72
C LEU A 180 10.50 -46.00 2.87
N GLN A 181 9.50 -45.11 2.87
CA GLN A 181 8.10 -45.48 2.90
C GLN A 181 7.67 -46.29 1.67
N ARG A 182 8.08 -45.86 0.46
CA ARG A 182 7.86 -46.62 -0.78
C ARG A 182 8.51 -48.00 -0.71
N LYS A 183 9.76 -48.08 -0.22
CA LYS A 183 10.45 -49.37 0.01
C LYS A 183 9.69 -50.26 1.00
N LYS A 184 9.20 -49.70 2.10
CA LYS A 184 8.41 -50.42 3.11
C LYS A 184 7.10 -50.95 2.52
N LYS A 185 6.36 -50.12 1.78
CA LYS A 185 5.12 -50.54 1.08
C LYS A 185 5.41 -51.70 0.12
N PHE A 186 6.49 -51.59 -0.65
CA PHE A 186 6.88 -52.69 -1.52
C PHE A 186 7.23 -53.97 -0.77
N LEU A 187 8.09 -53.90 0.24
CA LEU A 187 8.49 -55.11 0.98
C LEU A 187 7.28 -55.79 1.62
N ARG A 188 6.30 -55.02 2.10
CA ARG A 188 5.01 -55.57 2.54
C ARG A 188 4.28 -56.29 1.43
N SER A 189 4.15 -55.69 0.24
CA SER A 189 3.51 -56.34 -0.91
C SER A 189 4.24 -57.63 -1.33
N LEU A 190 5.58 -57.63 -1.28
CA LEU A 190 6.39 -58.80 -1.59
C LEU A 190 6.16 -59.90 -0.57
N VAL A 191 6.18 -59.59 0.74
CA VAL A 191 5.91 -60.56 1.81
C VAL A 191 4.51 -61.15 1.68
N THR A 192 3.50 -60.33 1.41
CA THR A 192 2.13 -60.80 1.18
C THR A 192 2.06 -61.72 -0.04
N ARG A 193 2.71 -61.35 -1.14
CA ARG A 193 2.78 -62.19 -2.35
C ARG A 193 3.45 -63.52 -2.08
N THR A 194 4.64 -63.52 -1.46
CA THR A 194 5.37 -64.75 -1.14
C THR A 194 4.60 -65.63 -0.16
N LYS A 195 3.88 -65.02 0.78
CA LYS A 195 3.01 -65.76 1.70
C LYS A 195 1.87 -66.45 0.94
N ASN A 196 1.19 -65.72 0.06
CA ASN A 196 0.12 -66.29 -0.75
C ASN A 196 0.64 -67.41 -1.67
N GLU A 197 1.81 -67.23 -2.29
CA GLU A 197 2.47 -68.27 -3.09
C GLU A 197 2.78 -69.51 -2.24
N PHE A 198 3.33 -69.33 -1.03
CA PHE A 198 3.59 -70.43 -0.09
C PHE A 198 2.31 -71.16 0.35
N ASP A 199 1.28 -70.41 0.76
CA ASP A 199 -0.01 -70.96 1.21
C ASP A 199 -0.73 -71.73 0.07
N ASN A 200 -0.52 -71.32 -1.19
CA ASN A 200 -1.05 -71.99 -2.37
C ASN A 200 -0.22 -73.21 -2.82
N THR A 201 1.03 -73.34 -2.41
CA THR A 201 1.84 -74.53 -2.75
C THR A 201 1.51 -75.69 -1.84
N LYS A 202 1.02 -76.81 -2.42
CA LYS A 202 0.75 -78.03 -1.67
C LYS A 202 2.06 -78.56 -1.06
N PRO A 203 2.09 -78.90 0.24
CA PRO A 203 3.27 -79.47 0.87
C PRO A 203 3.60 -80.82 0.24
N ALA A 204 4.74 -80.91 -0.45
CA ALA A 204 5.27 -82.16 -0.95
C ALA A 204 5.99 -82.90 0.19
N GLN A 205 5.60 -84.15 0.46
CA GLN A 205 6.35 -84.99 1.39
C GLN A 205 7.70 -85.36 0.77
N THR A 206 8.77 -85.04 1.50
CA THR A 206 10.12 -85.35 1.06
C THR A 206 10.52 -86.76 1.49
N LEU A 207 11.09 -87.54 0.56
CA LEU A 207 11.68 -88.84 0.90
C LEU A 207 12.96 -88.62 1.73
N ALA A 208 13.13 -89.41 2.79
CA ALA A 208 14.26 -89.35 3.72
C ALA A 208 15.40 -90.31 3.35
N THR A 209 15.52 -90.69 2.08
CA THR A 209 16.62 -91.52 1.58
C THR A 209 17.91 -90.73 1.40
N ASN A 210 19.06 -91.40 1.44
CA ASN A 210 20.38 -90.77 1.25
C ASN A 210 20.51 -90.17 -0.16
N GLU A 211 19.98 -90.85 -1.19
CA GLU A 211 19.95 -90.37 -2.58
C GLU A 211 19.15 -89.06 -2.71
N ALA A 212 17.97 -88.98 -2.08
CA ALA A 212 17.16 -87.76 -2.08
C ALA A 212 17.82 -86.60 -1.32
N ARG A 213 18.67 -86.87 -0.32
CA ARG A 213 19.46 -85.83 0.37
C ARG A 213 20.57 -85.28 -0.53
N THR A 214 21.29 -86.15 -1.23
CA THR A 214 22.34 -85.73 -2.18
C THR A 214 21.76 -84.95 -3.35
N GLU A 215 20.63 -85.39 -3.92
CA GLU A 215 19.96 -84.64 -5.00
C GLU A 215 19.50 -83.24 -4.55
N ARG A 216 18.88 -83.12 -3.37
CA ARG A 216 18.48 -81.81 -2.83
C ARG A 216 19.68 -80.87 -2.62
N SER A 217 20.82 -81.40 -2.17
CA SER A 217 22.05 -80.63 -2.01
C SER A 217 22.56 -80.10 -3.36
N MET A 218 22.45 -80.89 -4.43
CA MET A 218 22.85 -80.48 -5.78
C MET A 218 21.90 -79.40 -6.35
N TYR A 219 20.61 -79.47 -6.05
CA TYR A 219 19.65 -78.44 -6.46
C TYR A 219 19.77 -77.13 -5.67
N GLN A 220 20.41 -77.15 -4.50
CA GLN A 220 20.50 -75.98 -3.63
C GLN A 220 21.29 -74.84 -4.29
N GLU A 221 22.40 -75.13 -4.96
CA GLU A 221 23.17 -74.14 -5.72
C GLU A 221 22.32 -73.49 -6.84
N GLY A 222 21.50 -74.28 -7.54
CA GLY A 222 20.59 -73.78 -8.58
C GLY A 222 19.45 -72.92 -8.02
N ILE A 223 18.94 -73.24 -6.82
CA ILE A 223 17.95 -72.43 -6.11
C ILE A 223 18.55 -71.09 -5.68
N GLU A 224 19.77 -71.09 -5.13
CA GLU A 224 20.48 -69.88 -4.75
C GLU A 224 20.74 -68.97 -5.96
N LEU A 225 21.14 -69.55 -7.10
CA LEU A 225 21.33 -68.82 -8.34
C LEU A 225 20.03 -68.18 -8.85
N LYS A 226 18.91 -68.93 -8.84
CA LYS A 226 17.58 -68.39 -9.21
C LYS A 226 17.14 -67.26 -8.29
N MET A 227 17.36 -67.39 -6.98
CA MET A 227 17.06 -66.32 -6.03
C MET A 227 17.92 -65.07 -6.26
N ALA A 228 19.21 -65.25 -6.59
CA ALA A 228 20.10 -64.14 -6.91
C ALA A 228 19.67 -63.43 -8.21
N LEU A 229 19.28 -64.20 -9.23
CA LEU A 229 18.82 -63.69 -10.52
C LEU A 229 17.51 -62.89 -10.37
N GLY A 230 16.52 -63.42 -9.64
CA GLY A 230 15.28 -62.68 -9.37
C GLY A 230 15.51 -61.37 -8.59
N ARG A 231 16.46 -61.34 -7.65
CA ARG A 231 16.85 -60.09 -6.96
C ARG A 231 17.55 -59.10 -7.90
N ALA A 232 18.32 -59.58 -8.87
CA ALA A 232 19.00 -58.73 -9.84
C ALA A 232 18.02 -58.10 -10.83
N GLU A 233 17.08 -58.89 -11.36
CA GLU A 233 16.00 -58.43 -12.24
C GLU A 233 15.11 -57.40 -11.53
N GLU A 234 14.70 -57.65 -10.28
CA GLU A 234 13.93 -56.71 -9.49
C GLU A 234 14.68 -55.38 -9.31
N LYS A 235 15.99 -55.43 -9.01
CA LYS A 235 16.82 -54.23 -8.90
C LYS A 235 16.88 -53.45 -10.21
N GLN A 236 16.99 -54.14 -11.34
CA GLN A 236 17.09 -53.54 -12.67
C GLN A 236 15.79 -52.83 -13.05
N GLN A 237 14.63 -53.49 -12.91
CA GLN A 237 13.31 -52.91 -13.17
C GLN A 237 13.08 -51.62 -12.35
N ARG A 238 13.52 -51.61 -11.09
CA ARG A 238 13.31 -50.47 -10.18
C ARG A 238 14.29 -49.33 -10.37
N ARG A 239 15.43 -49.60 -11.01
CA ARG A 239 16.50 -48.62 -11.15
C ARG A 239 16.00 -47.40 -11.91
N MET A 240 15.26 -47.61 -12.99
CA MET A 240 14.68 -46.53 -13.78
C MET A 240 13.73 -45.67 -12.95
N GLN A 241 12.75 -46.27 -12.27
CA GLN A 241 11.82 -45.52 -11.43
C GLN A 241 12.52 -44.77 -10.28
N LYS A 242 13.51 -45.39 -9.64
CA LYS A 242 14.29 -44.74 -8.57
C LYS A 242 15.09 -43.56 -9.09
N HIS A 243 15.64 -43.68 -10.29
CA HIS A 243 16.40 -42.61 -10.92
C HIS A 243 15.48 -41.46 -11.32
N ALA A 244 14.34 -41.76 -11.96
CA ALA A 244 13.29 -40.80 -12.29
C ALA A 244 12.80 -40.03 -11.06
N ASN A 245 12.47 -40.72 -9.97
CA ASN A 245 12.03 -40.07 -8.73
C ASN A 245 13.10 -39.16 -8.12
N TYR A 246 14.39 -39.52 -8.25
CA TYR A 246 15.47 -38.68 -7.76
C TYR A 246 15.68 -37.45 -8.63
N LEU A 247 15.58 -37.58 -9.95
CA LEU A 247 15.63 -36.46 -10.88
C LEU A 247 14.47 -35.49 -10.65
N ASN A 248 13.25 -36.00 -10.48
CA ASN A 248 12.09 -35.15 -10.11
C ASN A 248 12.35 -34.39 -8.81
N PHE A 249 12.82 -35.05 -7.76
CA PHE A 249 13.17 -34.38 -6.50
C PHE A 249 14.21 -33.25 -6.68
N LEU A 250 15.19 -33.43 -7.57
CA LEU A 250 16.16 -32.37 -7.86
C LEU A 250 15.55 -31.22 -8.66
N ILE A 251 14.68 -31.51 -9.62
CA ILE A 251 13.99 -30.50 -10.43
C ILE A 251 13.02 -29.71 -9.54
N ASP A 252 12.26 -30.38 -8.67
CA ASP A 252 11.33 -29.74 -7.73
C ASP A 252 12.08 -28.80 -6.77
N GLN A 253 13.31 -29.14 -6.37
CA GLN A 253 14.16 -28.22 -5.58
C GLN A 253 14.60 -26.98 -6.35
N ILE A 254 14.84 -27.11 -7.66
CA ILE A 254 15.18 -25.99 -8.53
C ILE A 254 13.94 -25.10 -8.71
N GLU A 255 12.76 -25.69 -8.90
CA GLU A 255 11.49 -24.97 -9.00
C GLU A 255 11.17 -24.20 -7.71
N GLU A 256 11.31 -24.85 -6.56
CA GLU A 256 11.16 -24.17 -5.26
C GLU A 256 12.15 -23.00 -5.16
N LEU A 257 13.41 -23.20 -5.53
CA LEU A 257 14.42 -22.16 -5.55
C LEU A 257 14.05 -21.00 -6.48
N ASN A 258 13.54 -21.29 -7.68
CA ASN A 258 13.09 -20.28 -8.63
C ASN A 258 11.96 -19.42 -8.06
N VAL A 259 10.98 -20.03 -7.40
CA VAL A 259 9.90 -19.30 -6.73
C VAL A 259 10.51 -18.35 -5.69
N ARG A 260 11.43 -18.83 -4.86
CA ARG A 260 12.09 -17.98 -3.85
C ARG A 260 12.97 -16.88 -4.45
N MET A 261 13.62 -17.13 -5.58
CA MET A 261 14.39 -16.12 -6.30
C MET A 261 13.48 -15.02 -6.86
N SER A 262 12.29 -15.38 -7.37
CA SER A 262 11.30 -14.39 -7.81
C SER A 262 10.82 -13.51 -6.64
N GLU A 263 10.55 -14.10 -5.47
CA GLU A 263 10.11 -13.36 -4.26
C GLU A 263 11.15 -12.33 -3.79
N ILE A 264 12.44 -12.60 -4.02
CA ILE A 264 13.54 -11.70 -3.64
C ILE A 264 13.81 -10.64 -4.72
N GLY A 265 13.34 -10.86 -5.95
CA GLY A 265 13.53 -9.97 -7.11
C GLY A 265 14.77 -10.33 -7.96
N LEU A 266 15.12 -11.63 -8.02
CA LEU A 266 16.21 -12.18 -8.83
C LEU A 266 15.67 -12.94 -10.05
N GLU A 267 14.76 -12.32 -10.80
CA GLU A 267 14.06 -12.92 -11.93
C GLU A 267 15.01 -13.33 -13.06
N ASP A 268 16.08 -12.55 -13.28
CA ASP A 268 17.08 -12.78 -14.32
C ASP A 268 17.94 -14.06 -14.10
N GLN A 269 17.91 -14.64 -12.90
CA GLN A 269 18.71 -15.81 -12.53
C GLN A 269 17.88 -17.09 -12.41
N ILE A 270 16.59 -17.02 -12.76
CA ILE A 270 15.69 -18.17 -12.73
C ILE A 270 16.11 -19.20 -13.79
N VAL A 271 16.12 -20.48 -13.39
CA VAL A 271 16.46 -21.59 -14.28
C VAL A 271 15.17 -22.19 -14.84
N GLU A 272 15.01 -22.23 -16.16
CA GLU A 272 13.86 -22.90 -16.78
C GLU A 272 13.88 -24.41 -16.50
N THR A 273 12.83 -24.94 -15.88
CA THR A 273 12.75 -26.35 -15.47
C THR A 273 12.06 -27.24 -16.50
N GLU A 274 11.21 -26.69 -17.36
CA GLU A 274 10.54 -27.43 -18.44
C GLU A 274 11.54 -28.10 -19.41
N PRO A 275 12.59 -27.42 -19.91
CA PRO A 275 13.58 -28.08 -20.78
C PRO A 275 14.35 -29.20 -20.07
N LEU A 276 14.51 -29.12 -18.74
CA LEU A 276 15.12 -30.18 -17.95
C LEU A 276 14.17 -31.39 -17.82
N ARG A 277 12.87 -31.14 -17.65
CA ARG A 277 11.86 -32.21 -17.63
C ARG A 277 11.82 -32.92 -18.98
N ASP A 278 11.76 -32.17 -20.07
CA ASP A 278 11.76 -32.73 -21.43
C ASP A 278 13.02 -33.54 -21.72
N LYS A 279 14.21 -33.02 -21.35
CA LYS A 279 15.48 -33.72 -21.58
C LYS A 279 15.60 -35.08 -20.86
N TYR A 280 15.03 -35.19 -19.65
CA TYR A 280 15.18 -36.41 -18.84
C TYR A 280 13.95 -37.33 -18.87
N PHE A 281 12.80 -36.84 -19.32
CA PHE A 281 11.54 -37.60 -19.38
C PHE A 281 10.84 -37.62 -20.74
N GLY A 282 11.16 -36.71 -21.67
CA GLY A 282 10.43 -36.50 -22.93
C GLY A 282 10.53 -37.64 -23.95
N ASP A 283 11.64 -38.39 -23.97
CA ASP A 283 11.88 -39.46 -24.96
C ASP A 283 11.16 -40.80 -24.67
N LYS A 284 10.20 -40.85 -23.74
CA LYS A 284 9.55 -42.13 -23.35
C LYS A 284 8.12 -42.33 -23.85
N ASN A 285 7.55 -41.37 -24.56
CA ASN A 285 6.17 -41.46 -25.04
C ASN A 285 6.02 -41.54 -26.58
N GLU A 286 7.10 -41.50 -27.36
CA GLU A 286 6.98 -41.52 -28.84
C GLU A 286 7.14 -42.92 -29.47
N GLU A 287 7.48 -43.97 -28.72
CA GLU A 287 7.71 -45.32 -29.29
C GLU A 287 6.83 -46.46 -28.71
N GLU A 288 5.90 -46.21 -27.79
CA GLU A 288 5.03 -47.27 -27.21
C GLU A 288 3.55 -47.25 -27.67
N ASP A 289 3.18 -46.41 -28.65
CA ASP A 289 1.79 -46.29 -29.13
C ASP A 289 1.42 -47.22 -30.32
N GLU A 290 2.29 -48.14 -30.76
CA GLU A 290 1.99 -49.02 -31.92
C GLU A 290 1.74 -50.52 -31.62
N ASP A 291 1.69 -50.98 -30.36
CA ASP A 291 1.57 -52.43 -30.09
C ASP A 291 0.55 -52.85 -28.99
N GLU A 292 -0.50 -52.06 -28.73
CA GLU A 292 -1.64 -52.46 -27.88
C GLU A 292 -2.99 -52.57 -28.64
N GLU A 293 -3.02 -53.30 -29.78
CA GLU A 293 -4.28 -53.83 -30.32
C GLU A 293 -4.24 -55.37 -30.46
N ARG A 294 -4.20 -56.09 -29.32
CA ARG A 294 -4.74 -57.45 -29.24
C ARG A 294 -5.44 -57.69 -27.91
N LYS A 295 -6.69 -57.24 -27.82
CA LYS A 295 -7.68 -57.81 -26.89
C LYS A 295 -8.00 -59.25 -27.32
N PRO A 296 -7.93 -60.26 -26.44
CA PRO A 296 -8.77 -61.43 -26.60
C PRO A 296 -10.14 -61.13 -25.95
N GLU A 297 -11.18 -61.14 -26.78
CA GLU A 297 -12.55 -61.36 -26.33
C GLU A 297 -12.61 -62.69 -25.57
N ASN A 298 -13.11 -62.66 -24.33
CA ASN A 298 -13.84 -63.79 -23.79
C ASN A 298 -14.93 -63.24 -22.87
N GLU A 299 -16.15 -63.35 -23.37
CA GLU A 299 -17.39 -63.23 -22.63
C GLU A 299 -17.40 -64.29 -21.52
N ASP A 300 -17.67 -63.90 -20.27
CA ASP A 300 -18.44 -64.75 -19.39
C ASP A 300 -19.26 -63.92 -18.40
N LYS A 301 -20.56 -64.21 -18.38
CA LYS A 301 -21.63 -63.48 -17.70
C LYS A 301 -21.54 -63.63 -16.17
N PRO A 302 -21.93 -62.62 -15.38
CA PRO A 302 -22.26 -62.83 -13.98
C PRO A 302 -23.68 -63.39 -13.85
N GLU A 303 -23.80 -64.60 -13.30
CA GLU A 303 -25.07 -65.17 -12.84
C GLU A 303 -25.68 -64.28 -11.74
N SER A 304 -26.98 -64.07 -11.87
CA SER A 304 -27.84 -63.34 -10.92
C SER A 304 -28.03 -64.14 -9.63
N PRO A 305 -28.16 -63.50 -8.45
CA PRO A 305 -28.51 -64.20 -7.23
C PRO A 305 -30.00 -64.56 -7.24
N LYS A 306 -30.31 -65.84 -7.03
CA LYS A 306 -31.66 -66.30 -6.70
C LYS A 306 -32.01 -65.81 -5.29
N ASN A 307 -33.08 -65.02 -5.20
CA ASN A 307 -33.89 -64.91 -4.00
C ASN A 307 -34.70 -66.21 -3.86
N GLU A 308 -34.64 -66.85 -2.69
CA GLU A 308 -35.68 -67.75 -2.22
C GLU A 308 -36.16 -67.24 -0.85
N GLU A 309 -37.48 -67.31 -0.70
CA GLU A 309 -38.32 -66.95 0.45
C GLU A 309 -38.01 -67.76 1.71
#